data_AF-A0AAC9JHN7-F1
#
_entry.id   AF-A0AAC9JHN7-F1
#
_cell.length_a   1.000
_cell.length_b   1.000
_cell.length_c   1.000
_cell.angle_alpha   90.00
_cell.angle_beta   90.00
_cell.angle_gamma   90.00
#
_symmetry.space_group_name_H-M   'P 1'
#
loop_
_entity.id
_entity.type
_entity.pdbx_description
1 polymer ?
#
loop_
_entity_poly.entity_id
_entity_poly.type
_entity_poly.pdbx_seq_one_letter_code
_entity_poly.pdbx_strand_id
1 'polypeptide(L)'
;MKKALVVLSVVVIAIAGWFVFLSVDADNRDQAASAVPVITVMEILHASDLQAGIKQAVKQNNDAQIDYWLEQANEVAEAASLSEDDLEYLNSKAAKDYVVFNAKRQLFNEEFEQHYYALEKIDGLKEKYPEAKDLFARADALLEKRDAIIEQIAIAIAGDDSPSDAVMKEAKQQWLTQAKASSTSS
;
A
#
# COMPACT_ATOMS: atom_id res chain seq x y z
N MET A 1 48.99 25.27 54.08
CA MET A 1 49.29 24.34 52.97
C MET A 1 48.42 23.07 52.96
N LYS A 2 48.13 22.40 54.09
CA LYS A 2 47.30 21.16 54.10
C LYS A 2 45.84 21.34 53.61
N LYS A 3 45.17 22.44 53.96
CA LYS A 3 43.76 22.68 53.58
C LYS A 3 43.58 22.97 52.08
N ALA A 4 44.51 23.70 51.46
CA ALA A 4 44.47 23.99 50.02
C ALA A 4 44.68 22.73 49.17
N LEU A 5 45.51 21.80 49.65
CA LEU A 5 45.79 20.54 48.95
C LEU A 5 44.58 19.60 48.98
N VAL A 6 43.87 19.53 50.12
CA VAL A 6 42.63 18.75 50.25
C VAL A 6 41.51 19.29 49.37
N VAL A 7 41.35 20.63 49.30
CA VAL A 7 40.34 21.25 48.43
C VAL A 7 40.64 20.98 46.96
N LEU A 8 41.91 21.05 46.55
CA LEU A 8 42.32 20.77 45.18
C LEU A 8 42.08 19.30 44.79
N SER A 9 42.35 18.35 45.72
CA SER A 9 42.04 16.93 45.52
C SER A 9 40.55 16.67 45.33
N VAL A 10 39.68 17.34 46.10
CA VAL A 10 38.22 17.17 46.00
C VAL A 10 37.69 17.70 44.67
N VAL A 11 38.21 18.84 44.19
CA VAL A 11 37.82 19.42 42.90
C VAL A 11 38.22 18.49 41.74
N VAL A 12 39.41 17.90 41.78
CA VAL A 12 39.87 16.96 40.73
C VAL A 12 39.00 15.70 40.69
N ILE A 13 38.60 15.16 41.85
CA ILE A 13 37.72 13.98 41.94
C ILE A 13 36.32 14.30 41.41
N ALA A 14 35.79 15.49 41.71
CA ALA A 14 34.48 15.91 41.21
C ALA A 14 34.46 16.08 39.68
N ILE A 15 35.54 16.66 39.12
CA ILE A 15 35.70 16.81 37.67
C ILE A 15 35.82 15.43 37.00
N ALA A 16 36.61 14.51 37.57
CA ALA A 16 36.73 13.15 37.05
C ALA A 16 35.39 12.39 37.09
N GLY A 17 34.62 12.52 38.17
CA GLY A 17 33.28 11.95 38.27
C GLY A 17 32.30 12.52 37.24
N TRP A 18 32.38 13.82 36.96
CA TRP A 18 31.58 14.47 35.92
C TRP A 18 31.94 13.98 34.51
N PHE A 19 33.23 13.79 34.21
CA PHE A 19 33.67 13.24 32.93
C PHE A 19 33.27 11.77 32.75
N VAL A 20 33.33 10.95 33.80
CA VAL A 20 32.83 9.56 33.75
C VAL A 20 31.32 9.53 33.52
N PHE A 21 30.55 10.39 34.20
CA PHE A 21 29.11 10.50 33.99
C PHE A 21 28.77 10.93 32.55
N LEU A 22 29.46 11.95 32.02
CA LEU A 22 29.27 12.38 30.63
C LEU A 22 29.67 11.31 29.61
N SER A 23 30.72 10.53 29.90
CA SER A 23 31.15 9.43 29.01
C SER A 23 30.13 8.30 28.96
N VAL A 24 29.51 7.96 30.09
CA VAL A 24 28.46 6.92 30.15
C VAL A 24 27.17 7.41 29.49
N ASP A 25 26.78 8.68 29.69
CA ASP A 25 25.63 9.28 29.01
C ASP A 25 25.83 9.35 27.49
N ALA A 26 27.05 9.68 27.04
CA ALA A 26 27.41 9.67 25.63
C ALA A 26 27.41 8.27 25.02
N ASP A 27 28.00 7.26 25.68
CA ASP A 27 27.99 5.87 25.21
C ASP A 27 26.57 5.29 25.11
N ASN A 28 25.69 5.65 26.04
CA ASN A 28 24.28 5.24 26.00
C ASN A 28 23.53 5.91 24.83
N ARG A 29 23.84 7.17 24.53
CA ARG A 29 23.26 7.90 23.40
C ARG A 29 23.79 7.40 22.07
N ASP A 30 25.08 7.08 21.97
CA ASP A 30 25.69 6.54 20.76
C ASP A 30 25.19 5.11 20.48
N GLN A 31 24.94 4.29 21.51
CA GLN A 31 24.28 2.98 21.36
C GLN A 31 22.82 3.11 20.90
N ALA A 32 22.07 4.10 21.40
CA ALA A 32 20.71 4.37 20.94
C ALA A 32 20.68 4.96 19.51
N ALA A 33 21.73 5.66 19.09
CA ALA A 33 21.83 6.28 17.77
C ALA A 33 22.44 5.37 16.68
N SER A 34 22.99 4.20 17.02
CA SER A 34 23.72 3.33 16.08
C SER A 34 22.88 2.19 15.48
N ALA A 35 21.65 1.99 15.93
CA ALA A 35 20.70 1.08 15.29
C ALA A 35 19.82 1.86 14.30
N VAL A 36 20.33 2.14 13.11
CA VAL A 36 19.49 2.58 11.99
C VAL A 36 18.70 1.36 11.51
N PRO A 37 17.36 1.34 11.60
CA PRO A 37 16.57 0.21 11.14
C PRO A 37 16.85 -0.07 9.66
N VAL A 38 17.01 -1.35 9.31
CA VAL A 38 17.30 -1.77 7.93
C VAL A 38 16.09 -1.54 7.01
N ILE A 39 14.90 -1.48 7.60
CA ILE A 39 13.62 -1.27 6.93
C ILE A 39 12.74 -0.33 7.76
N THR A 40 11.86 0.39 7.08
CA THR A 40 10.86 1.27 7.68
C THR A 40 9.53 0.55 7.86
N VAL A 41 8.67 1.09 8.73
CA VAL A 41 7.31 0.58 8.93
C VAL A 41 6.50 0.55 7.62
N MET A 42 6.70 1.53 6.74
CA MET A 42 6.02 1.61 5.46
C MET A 42 6.51 0.55 4.47
N GLU A 43 7.80 0.18 4.51
CA GLU A 43 8.31 -0.93 3.71
C GLU A 43 7.71 -2.26 4.15
N ILE A 44 7.51 -2.47 5.46
CA ILE A 44 6.82 -3.64 6.00
C ILE A 44 5.35 -3.66 5.52
N LEU A 45 4.62 -2.55 5.68
CA LEU A 45 3.22 -2.45 5.24
C LEU A 45 3.03 -2.57 3.71
N HIS A 46 4.10 -2.39 2.94
CA HIS A 46 4.12 -2.57 1.49
C HIS A 46 4.74 -3.88 1.02
N ALA A 47 5.15 -4.76 1.94
CA ALA A 47 5.65 -6.08 1.59
C ALA A 47 4.62 -6.84 0.74
N SER A 48 5.05 -7.42 -0.38
CA SER A 48 4.15 -8.04 -1.37
C SER A 48 3.28 -9.13 -0.76
N ASP A 49 3.86 -9.94 0.12
CA ASP A 49 3.18 -11.08 0.75
C ASP A 49 2.13 -10.60 1.75
N LEU A 50 2.46 -9.58 2.55
CA LEU A 50 1.51 -8.92 3.45
C LEU A 50 0.35 -8.33 2.64
N GLN A 51 0.64 -7.56 1.58
CA GLN A 51 -0.40 -6.95 0.75
C GLN A 51 -1.30 -8.00 0.09
N ALA A 52 -0.72 -9.09 -0.44
CA ALA A 52 -1.48 -10.18 -1.04
C ALA A 52 -2.38 -10.87 0.00
N GLY A 53 -1.83 -11.11 1.20
CA GLY A 53 -2.53 -11.70 2.33
C GLY A 53 -3.71 -10.85 2.82
N ILE A 54 -3.47 -9.57 3.09
CA ILE A 54 -4.50 -8.61 3.50
C ILE A 54 -5.57 -8.49 2.41
N LYS A 55 -5.18 -8.39 1.13
CA LYS A 55 -6.14 -8.33 0.01
C LYS A 55 -7.05 -9.54 -0.03
N GLN A 56 -6.50 -10.74 0.15
CA GLN A 56 -7.29 -11.96 0.23
C GLN A 56 -8.23 -11.96 1.44
N ALA A 57 -7.76 -11.54 2.61
CA ALA A 57 -8.57 -11.44 3.82
C ALA A 57 -9.74 -10.46 3.65
N VAL A 58 -9.49 -9.28 3.07
CA VAL A 58 -10.52 -8.28 2.73
C VAL A 58 -11.55 -8.86 1.77
N LYS A 59 -11.10 -9.56 0.71
CA LYS A 59 -11.99 -10.21 -0.26
C LYS A 59 -12.92 -11.24 0.40
N GLN A 60 -12.44 -11.92 1.45
CA GLN A 60 -13.19 -12.93 2.20
C GLN A 60 -13.98 -12.37 3.39
N ASN A 61 -13.92 -11.05 3.64
CA ASN A 61 -14.44 -10.41 4.86
C ASN A 61 -13.91 -11.08 6.15
N ASN A 62 -12.65 -11.50 6.14
CA ASN A 62 -12.02 -12.24 7.22
C ASN A 62 -11.13 -11.33 8.06
N ASP A 63 -11.73 -10.64 9.03
CA ASP A 63 -11.02 -9.68 9.88
C ASP A 63 -9.92 -10.33 10.73
N ALA A 64 -10.13 -11.57 11.18
CA ALA A 64 -9.11 -12.32 11.92
C ALA A 64 -7.86 -12.61 11.08
N GLN A 65 -8.03 -12.80 9.76
CA GLN A 65 -6.89 -12.97 8.86
C GLN A 65 -6.16 -11.64 8.60
N ILE A 66 -6.87 -10.51 8.66
CA ILE A 66 -6.24 -9.18 8.61
C ILE A 66 -5.34 -8.99 9.84
N ASP A 67 -5.86 -9.32 11.02
CA ASP A 67 -5.11 -9.23 12.28
C ASP A 67 -3.90 -10.17 12.29
N TYR A 68 -4.06 -11.41 11.79
CA TYR A 68 -2.94 -12.34 11.63
C TYR A 68 -1.81 -11.75 10.77
N TRP A 69 -2.14 -11.13 9.65
CA TRP A 69 -1.12 -10.54 8.77
C TRP A 69 -0.43 -9.33 9.41
N LEU A 70 -1.16 -8.50 10.17
CA LEU A 70 -0.56 -7.40 10.93
C LEU A 70 0.33 -7.90 12.08
N GLU A 71 -0.01 -9.02 12.70
CA GLU A 71 0.86 -9.67 13.68
C GLU A 71 2.18 -10.14 13.04
N GLN A 72 2.13 -10.72 11.83
CA GLN A 72 3.35 -11.07 11.11
C GLN A 72 4.18 -9.83 10.73
N ALA A 73 3.53 -8.69 10.44
CA ALA A 73 4.23 -7.43 10.23
C ALA A 73 4.92 -6.93 11.51
N ASN A 74 4.30 -7.09 12.68
CA ASN A 74 4.91 -6.79 13.98
C ASN A 74 6.14 -7.68 14.25
N GLU A 75 6.04 -9.00 14.02
CA GLU A 75 7.18 -9.91 14.21
C GLU A 75 8.40 -9.48 13.35
N VAL A 76 8.15 -9.08 12.11
CA VAL A 76 9.19 -8.55 11.21
C VAL A 76 9.74 -7.22 11.73
N ALA A 77 8.89 -6.36 12.28
CA ALA A 77 9.30 -5.06 12.80
C ALA A 77 10.18 -5.18 14.05
N GLU A 78 9.83 -6.08 14.97
CA GLU A 78 10.63 -6.41 16.15
C GLU A 78 11.99 -6.98 15.75
N ALA A 79 12.00 -7.94 14.81
CA ALA A 79 13.23 -8.53 14.29
C ALA A 79 14.14 -7.50 13.60
N ALA A 80 13.56 -6.47 13.00
CA ALA A 80 14.26 -5.34 12.39
C ALA A 80 14.63 -4.22 13.39
N SER A 81 14.29 -4.39 14.68
CA SER A 81 14.55 -3.40 15.74
C SER A 81 13.98 -2.01 15.42
N LEU A 82 12.76 -1.96 14.88
CA LEU A 82 12.04 -0.70 14.71
C LEU A 82 11.77 -0.02 16.06
N SER A 83 11.51 1.29 16.02
CA SER A 83 11.26 2.08 17.23
C SER A 83 9.95 1.68 17.93
N GLU A 84 9.82 1.99 19.22
CA GLU A 84 8.57 1.77 19.96
C GLU A 84 7.39 2.51 19.30
N ASP A 85 7.61 3.72 18.78
CA ASP A 85 6.59 4.50 18.05
C ASP A 85 6.11 3.77 16.78
N ASP A 86 7.02 3.11 16.04
CA ASP A 86 6.68 2.34 14.85
C ASP A 86 5.89 1.06 15.19
N LEU A 87 6.29 0.37 16.27
CA LEU A 87 5.58 -0.79 16.79
C LEU A 87 4.19 -0.41 17.29
N GLU A 88 4.05 0.73 17.97
CA GLU A 88 2.75 1.27 18.39
C GLU A 88 1.87 1.57 17.17
N TYR A 89 2.43 2.18 16.12
CA TYR A 89 1.70 2.43 14.89
C TYR A 89 1.23 1.14 14.21
N LEU A 90 2.08 0.12 14.07
CA LEU A 90 1.70 -1.17 13.47
C LEU A 90 0.53 -1.85 14.20
N ASN A 91 0.51 -1.74 15.53
CA ASN A 91 -0.56 -2.24 16.39
C ASN A 91 -1.81 -1.36 16.41
N SER A 92 -1.76 -0.19 15.77
CA SER A 92 -2.86 0.77 15.80
C SER A 92 -3.96 0.41 14.81
N LYS A 93 -5.19 0.90 15.11
CA LYS A 93 -6.28 0.89 14.14
C LYS A 93 -5.91 1.62 12.85
N ALA A 94 -5.03 2.63 12.90
CA ALA A 94 -4.64 3.39 11.72
C ALA A 94 -3.85 2.53 10.71
N ALA A 95 -2.94 1.68 11.18
CA ALA A 95 -2.23 0.74 10.31
C ALA A 95 -3.20 -0.28 9.69
N LYS A 96 -4.14 -0.81 10.48
CA LYS A 96 -5.20 -1.71 9.96
C LYS A 96 -6.06 -1.02 8.90
N ASP A 97 -6.54 0.19 9.16
CA ASP A 97 -7.33 0.96 8.21
C ASP A 97 -6.52 1.25 6.93
N TYR A 98 -5.23 1.56 7.08
CA TYR A 98 -4.32 1.82 5.96
C TYR A 98 -4.19 0.61 5.02
N VAL A 99 -3.90 -0.58 5.56
CA VAL A 99 -3.73 -1.78 4.71
C VAL A 99 -5.05 -2.21 4.08
N VAL A 100 -6.17 -2.08 4.81
CA VAL A 100 -7.51 -2.38 4.27
C VAL A 100 -7.89 -1.42 3.16
N PHE A 101 -7.63 -0.12 3.34
CA PHE A 101 -7.88 0.91 2.33
C PHE A 101 -7.12 0.60 1.03
N ASN A 102 -5.83 0.29 1.13
CA ASN A 102 -5.01 -0.06 -0.03
C ASN A 102 -5.47 -1.36 -0.70
N ALA A 103 -5.79 -2.39 0.08
CA ALA A 103 -6.31 -3.65 -0.44
C ALA A 103 -7.62 -3.46 -1.22
N LYS A 104 -8.55 -2.66 -0.72
CA LYS A 104 -9.82 -2.37 -1.41
C LYS A 104 -9.61 -1.62 -2.73
N ARG A 105 -8.64 -0.71 -2.79
CA ARG A 105 -8.27 -0.03 -4.06
C ARG A 105 -7.67 -1.00 -5.07
N GLN A 106 -6.83 -1.94 -4.63
CA GLN A 106 -6.31 -2.99 -5.49
C GLN A 106 -7.43 -3.88 -6.02
N LEU A 107 -8.37 -4.29 -5.16
CA LEU A 107 -9.54 -5.08 -5.55
C LEU A 107 -10.44 -4.33 -6.55
N PHE A 108 -10.65 -3.03 -6.36
CA PHE A 108 -11.36 -2.21 -7.34
C PHE A 108 -10.72 -2.28 -8.72
N ASN A 109 -9.39 -2.16 -8.82
CA ASN A 109 -8.70 -2.24 -10.11
C ASN A 109 -8.84 -3.62 -10.77
N GLU A 110 -8.71 -4.70 -9.98
CA GLU A 110 -8.86 -6.08 -10.48
C GLU A 110 -10.29 -6.35 -10.98
N GLU A 111 -11.30 -5.91 -10.24
CA GLU A 111 -12.70 -6.08 -10.64
C GLU A 111 -13.07 -5.12 -11.79
N PHE A 112 -12.52 -3.91 -11.80
CA PHE A 112 -12.68 -2.99 -12.93
C PHE A 112 -12.17 -3.61 -14.23
N GLU A 113 -11.00 -4.24 -14.22
CA GLU A 113 -10.44 -4.90 -15.40
C GLU A 113 -11.36 -6.03 -15.90
N GLN A 114 -11.90 -6.83 -14.97
CA GLN A 114 -12.88 -7.87 -15.32
C GLN A 114 -14.13 -7.29 -15.97
N HIS A 115 -14.72 -6.24 -15.37
CA HIS A 115 -15.89 -5.55 -15.92
C HIS A 115 -15.59 -4.88 -17.27
N TYR A 116 -14.38 -4.34 -17.43
CA TYR A 116 -13.93 -3.69 -18.65
C TYR A 116 -13.97 -4.67 -19.83
N TYR A 117 -13.42 -5.88 -19.66
CA TYR A 117 -13.42 -6.93 -20.68
C TYR A 117 -14.73 -7.72 -20.76
N ALA A 118 -15.55 -7.72 -19.72
CA ALA A 118 -16.91 -8.29 -19.78
C ALA A 118 -17.92 -7.36 -20.49
N LEU A 119 -17.49 -6.15 -20.86
CA LEU A 119 -18.35 -5.09 -21.43
C LEU A 119 -19.45 -4.64 -20.47
N GLU A 120 -19.15 -4.67 -19.18
CA GLU A 120 -20.09 -4.33 -18.10
C GLU A 120 -19.89 -2.89 -17.63
N LYS A 121 -20.92 -2.39 -16.93
CA LYS A 121 -20.86 -1.14 -16.17
C LYS A 121 -20.22 -1.37 -14.81
N ILE A 122 -19.80 -0.29 -14.15
CA ILE A 122 -19.04 -0.35 -12.89
C ILE A 122 -19.74 0.33 -11.69
N ASP A 123 -21.01 0.72 -11.83
CA ASP A 123 -21.73 1.43 -10.76
C ASP A 123 -21.74 0.62 -9.45
N GLY A 124 -21.96 -0.70 -9.53
CA GLY A 124 -21.86 -1.60 -8.38
C GLY A 124 -20.44 -1.69 -7.78
N LEU A 125 -19.39 -1.53 -8.59
CA LEU A 125 -18.01 -1.49 -8.08
C LEU A 125 -17.74 -0.22 -7.29
N LYS A 126 -18.31 0.91 -7.71
CA LYS A 126 -18.18 2.20 -7.00
C LYS A 126 -18.83 2.16 -5.62
N GLU A 127 -19.97 1.47 -5.52
CA GLU A 127 -20.65 1.24 -4.24
C GLU A 127 -19.88 0.26 -3.34
N LYS A 128 -19.32 -0.79 -3.94
CA LYS A 128 -18.54 -1.83 -3.24
C LYS A 128 -17.19 -1.33 -2.73
N TYR A 129 -16.56 -0.39 -3.44
CA TYR A 129 -15.21 0.12 -3.14
C TYR A 129 -15.16 1.66 -3.10
N PRO A 130 -15.86 2.31 -2.13
CA PRO A 130 -15.81 3.76 -1.99
C PRO A 130 -14.39 4.32 -1.72
N GLU A 131 -13.47 3.48 -1.25
CA GLU A 131 -12.05 3.79 -1.01
C GLU A 131 -11.28 4.12 -2.31
N ALA A 132 -11.83 3.75 -3.47
CA ALA A 132 -11.27 4.03 -4.79
C ALA A 132 -11.91 5.25 -5.48
N LYS A 133 -12.60 6.12 -4.74
CA LYS A 133 -13.38 7.25 -5.30
C LYS A 133 -12.62 8.15 -6.27
N ASP A 134 -11.34 8.42 -6.00
CA ASP A 134 -10.46 9.21 -6.87
C ASP A 134 -10.18 8.53 -8.22
N LEU A 135 -10.37 7.22 -8.33
CA LEU A 135 -10.20 6.45 -9.56
C LEU A 135 -11.47 6.43 -10.44
N PHE A 136 -12.65 6.76 -9.89
CA PHE A 136 -13.93 6.56 -10.56
C PHE A 136 -14.05 7.35 -11.86
N ALA A 137 -13.67 8.63 -11.87
CA ALA A 137 -13.75 9.45 -13.07
C ALA A 137 -12.85 8.91 -14.21
N ARG A 138 -11.68 8.38 -13.85
CA ARG A 138 -10.78 7.74 -14.82
C ARG A 138 -11.36 6.43 -15.33
N ALA A 139 -11.95 5.63 -14.45
CA ALA A 139 -12.60 4.37 -14.82
C ALA A 139 -13.78 4.59 -15.78
N ASP A 140 -14.61 5.59 -15.53
CA ASP A 140 -15.71 5.98 -16.41
C ASP A 140 -15.20 6.41 -17.79
N ALA A 141 -14.18 7.28 -17.84
CA ALA A 141 -13.58 7.72 -19.10
C ALA A 141 -12.98 6.56 -19.92
N LEU A 142 -12.50 5.50 -19.27
CA LEU A 142 -12.02 4.30 -19.97
C LEU A 142 -13.18 3.51 -20.58
N LEU A 143 -14.30 3.36 -19.87
CA LEU A 143 -15.49 2.70 -20.41
C LEU A 143 -16.10 3.48 -21.58
N GLU A 144 -16.20 4.80 -21.47
CA GLU A 144 -16.68 5.65 -22.57
C GLU A 144 -15.81 5.50 -23.82
N LYS A 145 -14.48 5.49 -23.65
CA LYS A 145 -13.55 5.26 -24.77
C LYS A 145 -13.73 3.88 -25.39
N ARG A 146 -13.86 2.84 -24.56
CA ARG A 146 -14.13 1.47 -25.02
C ARG A 146 -15.40 1.43 -25.86
N ASP A 147 -16.48 1.99 -25.33
CA ASP A 147 -17.80 1.94 -25.96
C ASP A 147 -17.81 2.74 -27.28
N ALA A 148 -17.13 3.89 -27.33
CA ALA A 148 -16.94 4.66 -28.56
C ALA A 148 -16.13 3.90 -29.62
N ILE A 149 -15.09 3.16 -29.22
CA ILE A 149 -14.33 2.31 -30.17
C ILE A 149 -15.22 1.20 -30.72
N ILE A 150 -16.01 0.55 -29.87
CA ILE A 150 -16.95 -0.50 -30.31
C ILE A 150 -17.97 0.07 -31.30
N GLU A 151 -18.50 1.27 -31.04
CA GLU A 151 -19.39 1.96 -31.96
C GLU A 151 -18.72 2.28 -33.30
N GLN A 152 -17.47 2.75 -33.29
CA GLN A 152 -16.70 3.00 -34.51
C GLN A 152 -16.48 1.73 -35.32
N ILE A 153 -16.21 0.59 -34.67
CA ILE A 153 -16.11 -0.71 -35.35
C ILE A 153 -17.46 -1.07 -35.98
N ALA A 154 -18.57 -0.88 -35.25
CA ALA A 154 -19.91 -1.18 -35.76
C ALA A 154 -20.28 -0.34 -36.98
N ILE A 155 -19.97 0.97 -36.97
CA ILE A 155 -20.16 1.87 -38.12
C ILE A 155 -19.32 1.39 -39.31
N ALA A 156 -18.05 1.03 -39.07
CA ALA A 156 -17.17 0.53 -40.13
C ALA A 156 -17.68 -0.77 -40.78
N ILE A 157 -18.33 -1.64 -40.00
CA ILE A 157 -18.95 -2.88 -40.51
C ILE A 157 -20.24 -2.58 -41.28
N ALA A 158 -21.08 -1.67 -40.77
CA ALA A 158 -22.38 -1.35 -41.37
C ALA A 158 -22.27 -0.52 -42.66
N GLY A 159 -21.19 0.25 -42.84
CA GLY A 159 -21.00 1.11 -44.00
C GLY A 159 -21.94 2.31 -43.98
N ASP A 160 -22.75 2.47 -45.03
CA ASP A 160 -23.72 3.57 -45.16
C ASP A 160 -25.02 3.34 -44.38
N ASP A 161 -25.23 2.12 -43.86
CA ASP A 161 -26.40 1.77 -43.06
C ASP A 161 -26.18 2.02 -41.56
N SER A 162 -27.27 2.26 -40.82
CA SER A 162 -27.21 2.28 -39.35
C SER A 162 -26.86 0.89 -38.80
N PRO A 163 -25.94 0.78 -37.81
CA PRO A 163 -25.58 -0.52 -37.24
C PRO A 163 -26.79 -1.24 -36.62
N SER A 164 -27.03 -2.47 -37.06
CA SER A 164 -28.01 -3.35 -36.43
C SER A 164 -27.46 -3.99 -35.14
N ASP A 165 -28.34 -4.59 -34.34
CA ASP A 165 -27.93 -5.34 -33.13
C ASP A 165 -26.93 -6.47 -33.45
N ALA A 166 -27.04 -7.10 -34.62
CA ALA A 166 -26.13 -8.13 -35.07
C ALA A 166 -24.73 -7.55 -35.34
N VAL A 167 -24.66 -6.40 -36.02
CA VAL A 167 -23.40 -5.68 -36.27
C VAL A 167 -22.77 -5.21 -34.97
N MET A 168 -23.58 -4.71 -34.02
CA MET A 168 -23.09 -4.32 -32.70
C MET A 168 -22.49 -5.51 -31.93
N LYS A 169 -23.11 -6.70 -32.02
CA LYS A 169 -22.57 -7.92 -31.41
C LYS A 169 -21.24 -8.33 -32.06
N GLU A 170 -21.12 -8.21 -33.37
CA GLU A 170 -19.87 -8.49 -34.08
C GLU A 170 -18.77 -7.50 -33.68
N ALA A 171 -19.07 -6.20 -33.63
CA ALA A 171 -18.13 -5.17 -33.24
C ALA A 171 -17.54 -5.40 -31.84
N LYS A 172 -18.39 -5.79 -30.87
CA LYS A 172 -17.97 -6.19 -29.52
C LYS A 172 -16.99 -7.37 -29.56
N GLN A 173 -17.28 -8.39 -30.37
CA GLN A 173 -16.42 -9.56 -30.50
C GLN A 173 -15.07 -9.22 -31.14
N GLN A 174 -15.06 -8.36 -32.17
CA GLN A 174 -13.84 -7.88 -32.81
C GLN A 174 -12.98 -7.08 -31.82
N TRP A 175 -13.59 -6.15 -31.08
CA TRP A 175 -12.90 -5.39 -30.03
C TRP A 175 -12.26 -6.30 -28.98
N LEU A 176 -13.01 -7.28 -28.46
CA LEU A 176 -12.49 -8.25 -27.48
C LEU A 176 -11.30 -9.05 -28.01
N THR A 177 -11.32 -9.39 -29.30
CA THR A 177 -10.24 -10.15 -29.93
C THR A 177 -8.97 -9.31 -30.04
N GLN A 178 -9.09 -8.05 -30.45
CA GLN A 178 -7.97 -7.11 -30.55
C GLN A 178 -7.39 -6.75 -29.17
N ALA A 179 -8.26 -6.56 -28.18
CA ALA A 179 -7.84 -6.24 -26.83
C ALA A 179 -7.02 -7.39 -26.21
N LYS A 180 -7.46 -8.64 -26.39
CA LYS A 180 -6.72 -9.84 -25.95
C LYS A 180 -5.37 -10.00 -26.65
N ALA A 181 -5.30 -9.74 -27.96
CA ALA A 181 -4.05 -9.82 -28.72
C ALA A 181 -3.02 -8.77 -28.24
N SER A 182 -3.51 -7.59 -27.86
CA SER A 182 -2.68 -6.50 -27.33
C SER A 182 -2.18 -6.79 -25.91
N SER A 183 -2.97 -7.49 -25.08
CA SER A 183 -2.56 -7.87 -23.72
C SER A 183 -1.54 -9.03 -23.67
N THR A 184 -1.45 -9.87 -24.71
CA THR A 184 -0.50 -11.00 -24.77
C THR A 184 0.86 -10.65 -25.39
N SER A 185 1.02 -9.42 -25.90
CA SER A 185 2.23 -8.94 -26.56
C SER A 185 3.03 -7.94 -25.72
N SER A 186 2.63 -7.74 -24.45
CA SER A 186 3.31 -6.95 -23.42
C SER A 186 3.76 -7.86 -22.28
#